data_AF-A0A847QWJ1-F1
#
_entry.id   AF-A0A847QWJ1-F1
#
_cell.length_a   1.000
_cell.length_b   1.000
_cell.length_c   1.000
_cell.angle_alpha   90.00
_cell.angle_beta   90.00
_cell.angle_gamma   90.00
#
_symmetry.space_group_name_H-M   'P 1'
#
loop_
_entity.id
_entity.type
_entity.pdbx_description
1 polymer ?
#
loop_
_entity_poly.entity_id
_entity_poly.type
_entity_poly.pdbx_seq_one_letter_code
_entity_poly.pdbx_strand_id
1 'polypeptide(L)'
;ITLLGIITISLLPVFVFMIRSSINEEQRFVAYQLALSQLEWLKTLDYNEELGLKKDHYQPHGIVEETLFMNENNSNPYVIDGTPYRMHTRIYWEKAQSYTKDMIANAMKKAEVTVYTRNPFTGKETKVATVGSLISFEGEREPTTPGYIEVYAFWWDRQKKESTAEKNVGVDLKGPAIGTVYSDDQGKAIFGELSPGSYTVDITSWDRGELMVQPSGVIGSIPYQKYQTIQTIEVPDWKKETTEYPSLNFYVDWPVKLSLDKYPKEAILEIQPTTSSCPLPEGTPYDFMQLSIQLQNLSKTSFWWNWQYDYRIYHEDEEYFLSMKDQEKEWDGTFQPPASRTDYYDMVLYGGLVKEGILTKENLNQKDVNKSIIIVELDTSCYVKGWEDVEFQINEGETLLSKNTFPFYDTKESFLEAVYAEDHVENVGYFIETINPSEMNRDFHKKVKIWIYDSLHILPFIEEQENSISIQNPQVLKNVYGNTIAPYYHVSYLQWK
;
A
#
# COMPACT_ATOMS: atom_id res chain seq x y z
N ILE A 1 29.17 66.29 1.83
CA ILE A 1 29.67 64.97 2.30
C ILE A 1 28.50 64.01 2.55
N THR A 2 27.54 64.36 3.42
CA THR A 2 26.35 63.52 3.71
C THR A 2 25.50 63.19 2.48
N LEU A 3 25.25 64.19 1.61
CA LEU A 3 24.51 63.98 0.35
C LEU A 3 25.23 63.00 -0.59
N LEU A 4 26.56 63.08 -0.65
CA LEU A 4 27.39 62.17 -1.44
C LEU A 4 27.29 60.74 -0.89
N GLY A 5 27.33 60.57 0.43
CA GLY A 5 27.14 59.27 1.08
C GLY A 5 25.76 58.65 0.82
N ILE A 6 24.68 59.45 0.83
CA ILE A 6 23.32 58.97 0.51
C ILE A 6 23.22 58.52 -0.96
N ILE A 7 23.84 59.26 -1.89
CA ILE A 7 23.88 58.90 -3.31
C ILE A 7 24.68 57.60 -3.52
N THR A 8 25.83 57.44 -2.86
CA THR A 8 26.66 56.24 -2.98
C THR A 8 25.95 54.99 -2.40
N ILE A 9 25.26 55.12 -1.27
CA ILE A 9 24.48 54.02 -0.67
C ILE A 9 23.29 53.63 -1.55
N SER A 10 22.65 54.61 -2.19
CA SER A 10 21.50 54.36 -3.10
C SER A 10 21.90 53.68 -4.41
N LEU A 11 23.12 53.90 -4.91
CA LEU A 11 23.61 53.33 -6.17
C LEU A 11 24.22 51.92 -6.02
N LEU A 12 24.72 51.58 -4.82
CA LEU A 12 25.35 50.29 -4.53
C LEU A 12 24.47 49.07 -4.88
N PRO A 13 23.16 49.04 -4.54
CA PRO A 13 22.27 47.95 -4.93
C PRO A 13 22.13 47.79 -6.45
N VAL A 14 22.16 48.89 -7.21
CA VAL A 14 22.06 48.88 -8.68
C VAL A 14 23.31 48.26 -9.30
N PHE A 15 24.50 48.62 -8.81
CA PHE A 15 25.75 48.01 -9.24
C PHE A 15 25.82 46.51 -8.90
N VAL A 16 25.40 46.12 -7.70
CA VAL A 16 25.34 44.71 -7.30
C VAL A 16 24.35 43.93 -8.18
N PHE A 17 23.20 44.51 -8.50
CA PHE A 17 22.24 43.90 -9.42
C PHE A 17 22.81 43.76 -10.84
N MET A 18 23.46 44.80 -11.37
CA MET A 18 24.10 44.76 -12.69
C MET A 18 25.20 43.68 -12.76
N ILE A 19 26.06 43.59 -11.74
CA ILE A 19 27.11 42.56 -11.67
C ILE A 19 26.48 41.16 -11.61
N ARG A 20 25.46 40.97 -10.76
CA ARG A 20 24.71 39.69 -10.68
C ARG A 20 24.10 39.29 -12.01
N SER A 21 23.46 40.24 -12.69
CA SER A 21 22.85 40.00 -13.99
C SER A 21 23.91 39.66 -15.05
N SER A 22 25.01 40.40 -15.09
CA SER A 22 26.10 40.17 -16.05
C SER A 22 26.72 38.78 -15.86
N ILE A 23 27.05 38.40 -14.63
CA ILE A 23 27.65 37.09 -14.33
C ILE A 23 26.67 35.95 -14.65
N ASN A 24 25.39 36.11 -14.31
CA ASN A 24 24.38 35.09 -14.64
C ASN A 24 24.21 34.93 -16.16
N GLU A 25 24.23 36.02 -16.93
CA GLU A 25 24.12 35.99 -18.39
C GLU A 25 25.36 35.37 -19.05
N GLU A 26 26.55 35.69 -18.55
CA GLU A 26 27.81 35.08 -18.99
C GLU A 26 27.82 33.56 -18.73
N GLN A 27 27.47 33.15 -17.51
CA GLN A 27 27.33 31.73 -17.15
C GLN A 27 26.31 31.02 -18.04
N ARG A 28 25.19 31.69 -18.35
CA ARG A 28 24.15 31.16 -19.23
C ARG A 28 24.64 30.99 -20.66
N PHE A 29 25.34 31.98 -21.20
CA PHE A 29 25.90 31.92 -22.54
C PHE A 29 26.90 30.76 -22.68
N VAL A 30 27.85 30.64 -21.73
CA VAL A 30 28.83 29.55 -21.71
C VAL A 30 28.15 28.19 -21.57
N ALA A 31 27.17 28.06 -20.67
CA ALA A 31 26.40 26.84 -20.48
C ALA A 31 25.65 26.41 -21.76
N TYR A 32 25.07 27.37 -22.51
CA TYR A 32 24.44 27.08 -23.80
C TYR A 32 25.44 26.60 -24.86
N GLN A 33 26.62 27.21 -24.94
CA GLN A 33 27.67 26.78 -25.89
C GLN A 33 28.19 25.38 -25.57
N LEU A 34 28.37 25.06 -24.28
CA LEU A 34 28.72 23.71 -23.83
C LEU A 34 27.65 22.69 -24.19
N ALA A 35 26.37 23.01 -23.91
CA ALA A 35 25.26 22.14 -24.25
C ALA A 35 25.15 21.90 -25.77
N LEU A 36 25.35 22.93 -26.59
CA LEU A 36 25.36 22.83 -28.05
C LEU A 36 26.54 22.01 -28.54
N SER A 37 27.74 22.23 -28.01
CA SER A 37 28.94 21.48 -28.40
C SER A 37 28.82 19.99 -28.06
N GLN A 38 28.26 19.68 -26.90
CA GLN A 38 27.92 18.30 -26.53
C GLN A 38 26.91 17.70 -27.51
N LEU A 39 25.86 18.44 -27.85
CA LEU A 39 24.83 17.98 -28.78
C LEU A 39 25.38 17.75 -30.20
N GLU A 40 26.25 18.63 -30.70
CA GLU A 40 26.91 18.45 -32.00
C GLU A 40 27.84 17.23 -31.99
N TRP A 41 28.58 17.00 -30.91
CA TRP A 41 29.36 15.77 -30.76
C TRP A 41 28.47 14.52 -30.78
N LEU A 42 27.33 14.53 -30.09
CA LEU A 42 26.38 13.40 -30.12
C LEU A 42 25.90 13.09 -31.54
N LYS A 43 25.73 14.10 -32.40
CA LYS A 43 25.34 13.88 -33.82
C LYS A 43 26.44 13.24 -34.66
N THR A 44 27.70 13.28 -34.21
CA THR A 44 28.82 12.63 -34.93
C THR A 44 28.93 11.13 -34.64
N LEU A 45 28.27 10.64 -33.60
CA LEU A 45 28.29 9.23 -33.20
C LEU A 45 27.49 8.37 -34.18
N ASP A 46 27.89 7.12 -34.35
CA ASP A 46 27.08 6.16 -35.11
C ASP A 46 25.69 6.02 -34.46
N TYR A 47 24.66 6.25 -35.28
CA TYR A 47 23.28 6.31 -34.80
C TYR A 47 22.82 5.00 -34.17
N ASN A 48 23.28 3.84 -34.64
CA ASN A 48 22.81 2.53 -34.17
C ASN A 48 23.65 2.00 -33.02
N GLU A 49 24.98 2.09 -33.14
CA GLU A 49 25.92 1.40 -32.25
C GLU A 49 26.43 2.29 -31.11
N GLU A 50 26.62 3.59 -31.35
CA GLU A 50 27.31 4.49 -30.41
C GLU A 50 26.36 5.46 -29.71
N LEU A 51 25.31 5.93 -30.41
CA LEU A 51 24.39 6.92 -29.89
C LEU A 51 23.40 6.32 -28.88
N GLY A 52 23.75 6.36 -27.62
CA GLY A 52 22.92 5.90 -26.51
C GLY A 52 23.69 5.96 -25.20
N LEU A 53 23.00 5.81 -24.07
CA LEU A 53 23.68 5.89 -22.79
C LEU A 53 24.42 4.59 -22.49
N LYS A 54 25.64 4.73 -21.96
CA LYS A 54 26.44 3.64 -21.45
C LYS A 54 25.99 3.26 -20.05
N LYS A 55 24.81 2.65 -19.99
CA LYS A 55 24.18 2.15 -18.77
C LYS A 55 23.66 0.75 -19.02
N ASP A 56 23.89 -0.15 -18.07
CA ASP A 56 23.47 -1.54 -18.19
C ASP A 56 21.97 -1.64 -18.43
N HIS A 57 21.60 -2.40 -19.47
CA HIS A 57 20.21 -2.62 -19.89
C HIS A 57 19.40 -1.36 -20.23
N TYR A 58 20.02 -0.18 -20.36
CA TYR A 58 19.31 1.04 -20.75
C TYR A 58 19.06 1.07 -22.27
N GLN A 59 17.89 1.57 -22.69
CA GLN A 59 17.60 1.83 -24.10
C GLN A 59 17.31 3.32 -24.36
N PRO A 60 17.89 3.93 -25.40
CA PRO A 60 18.86 3.37 -26.34
C PRO A 60 20.24 3.15 -25.71
N HIS A 61 20.84 1.98 -25.99
CA HIS A 61 22.19 1.65 -25.55
C HIS A 61 23.24 2.32 -26.46
N GLY A 62 24.38 2.68 -25.88
CA GLY A 62 25.50 3.24 -26.62
C GLY A 62 26.69 3.53 -25.71
N ILE A 63 27.55 4.45 -26.15
CA ILE A 63 28.82 4.74 -25.48
C ILE A 63 28.78 5.98 -24.59
N VAL A 64 27.69 6.76 -24.62
CA VAL A 64 27.63 8.09 -23.99
C VAL A 64 27.52 7.99 -22.48
N GLU A 65 28.47 8.60 -21.78
CA GLU A 65 28.46 8.73 -20.32
C GLU A 65 27.61 9.95 -19.93
N GLU A 66 26.56 9.73 -19.15
CA GLU A 66 25.52 10.73 -18.82
C GLU A 66 26.09 12.02 -18.20
N THR A 67 27.19 11.92 -17.45
CA THR A 67 27.72 13.06 -16.68
C THR A 67 29.00 13.67 -17.24
N LEU A 68 29.54 13.13 -18.34
CA LEU A 68 30.79 13.58 -18.94
C LEU A 68 30.54 14.44 -20.19
N PHE A 69 31.41 15.43 -20.42
CA PHE A 69 31.52 16.15 -21.69
C PHE A 69 32.37 15.33 -22.65
N MET A 70 31.77 14.98 -23.78
CA MET A 70 32.40 14.21 -24.86
C MET A 70 33.09 12.93 -24.37
N ASN A 71 32.53 12.28 -23.32
CA ASN A 71 33.09 11.11 -22.64
C ASN A 71 34.51 11.28 -22.05
N GLU A 72 34.94 12.51 -21.78
CA GLU A 72 36.24 12.77 -21.17
C GLU A 72 36.19 12.58 -19.64
N ASN A 73 37.00 11.69 -19.07
CA ASN A 73 36.99 11.38 -17.63
C ASN A 73 37.20 12.59 -16.70
N ASN A 74 37.82 13.66 -17.17
CA ASN A 74 38.14 14.87 -16.38
C ASN A 74 37.18 16.04 -16.66
N SER A 75 35.98 15.76 -17.17
CA SER A 75 35.01 16.78 -17.58
C SER A 75 33.80 16.94 -16.67
N ASN A 76 33.82 16.31 -15.49
CA ASN A 76 32.77 16.46 -14.48
C ASN A 76 33.36 16.89 -13.13
N PRO A 77 33.45 18.20 -12.83
CA PRO A 77 32.99 19.32 -13.67
C PRO A 77 33.99 19.72 -14.76
N TYR A 78 33.48 20.28 -15.86
CA TYR A 78 34.27 20.97 -16.88
C TYR A 78 34.50 22.42 -16.42
N VAL A 79 35.76 22.87 -16.37
CA VAL A 79 36.11 24.17 -15.79
C VAL A 79 36.48 25.16 -16.89
N ILE A 80 35.72 26.27 -16.97
CA ILE A 80 36.00 27.42 -17.85
C ILE A 80 36.16 28.64 -16.95
N ASP A 81 37.29 29.35 -17.09
CA ASP A 81 37.59 30.57 -16.33
C ASP A 81 37.40 30.42 -14.81
N GLY A 82 37.80 29.26 -14.27
CA GLY A 82 37.68 28.93 -12.85
C GLY A 82 36.26 28.62 -12.38
N THR A 83 35.26 28.65 -13.27
CA THR A 83 33.87 28.29 -12.97
C THR A 83 33.61 26.82 -13.34
N PRO A 84 33.19 25.97 -12.40
CA PRO A 84 32.86 24.57 -12.69
C PRO A 84 31.46 24.45 -13.31
N TYR A 85 31.36 23.74 -14.42
CA TYR A 85 30.11 23.37 -15.09
C TYR A 85 29.95 21.85 -15.04
N ARG A 86 28.79 21.37 -14.60
CA ARG A 86 28.44 19.96 -14.62
C ARG A 86 27.40 19.72 -15.69
N MET A 87 27.59 18.66 -16.45
CA MET A 87 26.65 18.32 -17.50
C MET A 87 25.87 17.07 -17.18
N HIS A 88 24.71 16.98 -17.81
CA HIS A 88 23.84 15.83 -17.73
C HIS A 88 23.19 15.61 -19.09
N THR A 89 23.58 14.53 -19.76
CA THR A 89 23.11 14.14 -21.08
C THR A 89 22.10 13.01 -20.94
N ARG A 90 20.87 13.23 -21.40
CA ARG A 90 19.84 12.19 -21.53
C ARG A 90 19.68 11.84 -23.01
N ILE A 91 19.63 10.55 -23.31
CA ILE A 91 19.33 10.07 -24.66
C ILE A 91 18.18 9.08 -24.54
N TYR A 92 17.09 9.29 -25.27
CA TYR A 92 15.89 8.47 -25.20
C TYR A 92 15.14 8.46 -26.53
N TRP A 93 14.19 7.55 -26.68
CA TRP A 93 13.35 7.46 -27.88
C TRP A 93 12.20 8.48 -27.83
N GLU A 94 11.97 9.23 -28.91
CA GLU A 94 10.86 10.17 -29.07
C GLU A 94 10.10 9.92 -30.39
N LYS A 95 8.79 10.18 -30.41
CA LYS A 95 8.00 10.13 -31.64
C LYS A 95 8.41 11.26 -32.58
N ALA A 96 8.59 10.96 -33.85
CA ALA A 96 8.77 11.96 -34.89
C ALA A 96 7.62 11.92 -35.90
N GLN A 97 7.10 13.08 -36.25
CA GLN A 97 6.19 13.25 -37.39
C GLN A 97 7.01 13.74 -38.58
N SER A 98 6.74 13.21 -39.77
CA SER A 98 7.36 13.73 -40.98
C SER A 98 6.83 15.15 -41.27
N TYR A 99 7.54 15.88 -42.13
CA TYR A 99 7.07 17.16 -42.67
C TYR A 99 5.76 17.03 -43.47
N THR A 100 5.40 15.83 -43.92
CA THR A 100 4.13 15.52 -44.62
C THR A 100 2.97 15.20 -43.66
N LYS A 101 3.21 15.23 -42.33
CA LYS A 101 2.29 14.77 -41.27
C LYS A 101 2.03 13.27 -41.24
N ASP A 102 2.76 12.50 -42.03
CA ASP A 102 2.75 11.04 -41.91
C ASP A 102 3.53 10.67 -40.64
N MET A 103 3.01 9.72 -39.85
CA MET A 103 3.79 9.18 -38.73
C MET A 103 5.03 8.49 -39.29
N ILE A 104 6.21 8.84 -38.77
CA ILE A 104 7.41 8.08 -39.07
C ILE A 104 7.26 6.74 -38.34
N ALA A 105 7.46 5.64 -39.06
CA ALA A 105 7.17 4.31 -38.54
C ALA A 105 8.04 3.92 -37.31
N ASN A 106 9.10 4.69 -37.04
CA ASN A 106 10.08 4.42 -36.00
C ASN A 106 10.15 5.61 -35.02
N ALA A 107 10.33 5.31 -33.74
CA ALA A 107 10.78 6.32 -32.78
C ALA A 107 12.22 6.76 -33.14
N MET A 108 12.55 8.03 -32.94
CA MET A 108 13.88 8.59 -33.17
C MET A 108 14.61 8.86 -31.85
N LYS A 109 15.94 8.76 -31.85
CA LYS A 109 16.74 9.13 -30.68
C LYS A 109 16.70 10.65 -30.50
N LYS A 110 16.27 11.10 -29.33
CA LYS A 110 16.39 12.47 -28.85
C LYS A 110 17.52 12.54 -27.83
N ALA A 111 18.35 13.56 -27.97
CA ALA A 111 19.34 13.92 -26.97
C ALA A 111 18.96 15.24 -26.29
N GLU A 112 19.03 15.28 -24.97
CA GLU A 112 18.90 16.49 -24.16
C GLU A 112 20.15 16.66 -23.29
N VAL A 113 20.77 17.82 -23.37
CA VAL A 113 21.94 18.19 -22.57
C VAL A 113 21.56 19.31 -21.63
N THR A 114 21.67 19.06 -20.34
CA THR A 114 21.45 20.04 -19.28
C THR A 114 22.77 20.39 -18.60
N VAL A 115 23.04 21.69 -18.43
CA VAL A 115 24.25 22.21 -17.80
C VAL A 115 23.88 22.90 -16.49
N TYR A 116 24.56 22.48 -15.43
CA TYR A 116 24.48 23.02 -14.08
C TYR A 116 25.76 23.78 -13.76
N THR A 117 25.65 24.86 -13.02
CA THR A 117 26.82 25.50 -12.40
C THR A 117 26.46 26.05 -11.04
N ARG A 118 27.48 26.30 -10.23
CA ARG A 118 27.32 26.88 -8.90
C ARG A 118 27.09 28.38 -9.04
N ASN A 119 25.94 28.84 -8.55
CA ASN A 119 25.67 30.26 -8.47
C ASN A 119 26.68 30.91 -7.49
N PRO A 120 27.48 31.90 -7.94
CA PRO A 120 28.56 32.46 -7.13
C PRO A 120 28.05 33.28 -5.94
N PHE A 121 26.79 33.70 -5.95
CA PHE A 121 26.19 34.52 -4.89
C PHE A 121 25.46 33.68 -3.84
N THR A 122 24.82 32.58 -4.23
CA THR A 122 24.09 31.70 -3.29
C THR A 122 24.90 30.48 -2.88
N GLY A 123 25.94 30.14 -3.63
CA GLY A 123 26.75 28.94 -3.43
C GLY A 123 26.01 27.64 -3.75
N LYS A 124 24.77 27.69 -4.25
CA LYS A 124 23.97 26.52 -4.64
C LYS A 124 24.16 26.19 -6.11
N GLU A 125 24.14 24.91 -6.44
CA GLU A 125 24.12 24.44 -7.81
C GLU A 125 22.74 24.73 -8.42
N THR A 126 22.72 25.32 -9.61
CA THR A 126 21.50 25.71 -10.31
C THR A 126 21.57 25.25 -11.75
N LYS A 127 20.44 24.81 -12.29
CA LYS A 127 20.28 24.55 -13.73
C LYS A 127 20.38 25.86 -14.50
N VAL A 128 21.30 25.94 -15.45
CA VAL A 128 21.59 27.19 -16.17
C VAL A 128 21.17 27.12 -17.65
N ALA A 129 21.33 25.97 -18.30
CA ALA A 129 20.88 25.77 -19.68
C ALA A 129 20.41 24.33 -19.90
N THR A 130 19.42 24.14 -20.79
CA THR A 130 19.02 22.85 -21.35
C THR A 130 18.85 23.03 -22.85
N VAL A 131 19.47 22.17 -23.65
CA VAL A 131 19.34 22.13 -25.11
C VAL A 131 19.01 20.70 -25.51
N GLY A 132 18.04 20.51 -26.39
CA GLY A 132 17.68 19.19 -26.89
C GLY A 132 17.38 19.19 -28.39
N SER A 133 17.65 18.08 -29.05
CA SER A 133 17.33 17.87 -30.45
C SER A 133 17.02 16.40 -30.72
N LEU A 134 16.09 16.18 -31.66
CA LEU A 134 16.01 14.91 -32.37
C LEU A 134 17.29 14.73 -33.18
N ILE A 135 17.86 13.53 -33.15
CA ILE A 135 18.99 13.16 -33.99
C ILE A 135 18.44 12.27 -35.10
N SER A 136 18.56 12.73 -36.34
CA SER A 136 18.08 12.01 -37.51
C SER A 136 19.21 11.17 -38.12
N PHE A 137 18.84 10.06 -38.74
CA PHE A 137 19.74 9.24 -39.55
C PHE A 137 20.19 10.03 -40.80
N GLU A 138 21.48 10.38 -40.90
CA GLU A 138 22.06 10.92 -42.14
C GLU A 138 22.36 9.77 -43.11
N GLY A 139 21.40 9.45 -43.98
CA GLY A 139 21.60 8.52 -45.09
C GLY A 139 20.29 8.14 -45.77
N GLU A 140 20.30 8.06 -47.11
CA GLU A 140 19.22 7.46 -47.90
C GLU A 140 19.15 5.95 -47.61
N ARG A 141 18.55 5.56 -46.48
CA ARG A 141 18.07 4.19 -46.28
C ARG A 141 16.58 4.25 -46.03
N GLU A 142 15.85 3.35 -46.68
CA GLU A 142 14.46 3.11 -46.35
C GLU A 142 14.37 2.87 -44.83
N PRO A 143 13.39 3.45 -44.13
CA PRO A 143 13.17 3.17 -42.72
C PRO A 143 13.01 1.66 -42.57
N THR A 144 14.06 0.99 -42.08
CA THR A 144 13.96 -0.38 -41.61
C THR A 144 12.87 -0.37 -40.57
N THR A 145 11.86 -1.22 -40.70
CA THR A 145 10.68 -1.26 -39.83
C THR A 145 10.99 -2.07 -38.57
N PRO A 146 11.21 -1.39 -37.43
CA PRO A 146 10.84 -1.94 -36.15
C PRO A 146 9.90 -0.98 -35.40
N GLY A 147 8.78 -1.52 -34.93
CA GLY A 147 7.80 -0.74 -34.18
C GLY A 147 8.27 -0.38 -32.77
N TYR A 148 7.45 0.41 -32.09
CA TYR A 148 7.71 0.86 -30.72
C TYR A 148 6.54 0.52 -29.81
N ILE A 149 6.82 0.42 -28.51
CA ILE A 149 5.81 0.36 -27.45
C ILE A 149 5.84 1.70 -26.72
N GLU A 150 4.65 2.24 -26.43
CA GLU A 150 4.48 3.36 -25.50
C GLU A 150 4.00 2.85 -24.15
N VAL A 151 4.67 3.29 -23.10
CA VAL A 151 4.25 3.04 -21.73
C VAL A 151 4.03 4.37 -21.05
N TYR A 152 2.84 4.56 -20.48
CA TYR A 152 2.51 5.75 -19.71
C TYR A 152 2.42 5.41 -18.24
N ALA A 153 3.09 6.20 -17.41
CA ALA A 153 3.02 6.15 -15.96
C ALA A 153 2.24 7.37 -15.45
N PHE A 154 1.15 7.09 -14.73
CA PHE A 154 0.27 8.10 -14.17
C PHE A 154 0.16 7.94 -12.66
N TRP A 155 0.09 9.04 -11.92
CA TRP A 155 -0.46 9.04 -10.58
C TRP A 155 -1.98 9.16 -10.65
N TRP A 156 -2.70 8.25 -9.98
CA TRP A 156 -4.16 8.29 -9.86
C TRP A 156 -4.63 8.94 -8.55
N ASP A 157 -5.25 10.13 -8.65
CA ASP A 157 -5.92 10.79 -7.52
C ASP A 157 -7.40 10.39 -7.51
N ARG A 158 -7.79 9.46 -6.62
CA ARG A 158 -9.19 9.00 -6.49
C ARG A 158 -10.13 10.12 -6.02
N GLN A 159 -9.65 11.07 -5.21
CA GLN A 159 -10.51 12.15 -4.69
C GLN A 159 -10.92 13.10 -5.81
N LYS A 160 -10.01 13.40 -6.73
CA LYS A 160 -10.27 14.26 -7.88
C LYS A 160 -10.75 13.50 -9.11
N LYS A 161 -10.57 12.17 -9.15
CA LYS A 161 -10.78 11.31 -10.32
C LYS A 161 -9.96 11.77 -11.53
N GLU A 162 -8.72 12.16 -11.26
CA GLU A 162 -7.79 12.68 -12.27
C GLU A 162 -6.49 11.88 -12.26
N SER A 163 -5.94 11.66 -13.45
CA SER A 163 -4.60 11.10 -13.63
C SER A 163 -3.60 12.22 -13.94
N THR A 164 -2.46 12.19 -13.26
CA THR A 164 -1.34 13.11 -13.52
C THR A 164 -0.17 12.32 -14.08
N ALA A 165 0.39 12.78 -15.20
CA ALA A 165 1.60 12.19 -15.77
C ALA A 165 2.78 12.26 -14.80
N GLU A 166 3.50 11.14 -14.62
CA GLU A 166 4.63 11.07 -13.71
C GLU A 166 5.95 10.75 -14.40
N LYS A 167 6.94 11.63 -14.18
CA LYS A 167 8.28 11.51 -14.75
C LYS A 167 9.20 10.66 -13.91
N ASN A 168 10.31 10.21 -14.53
CA ASN A 168 11.38 9.45 -13.89
C ASN A 168 10.89 8.14 -13.24
N VAL A 169 9.81 7.57 -13.77
CA VAL A 169 9.35 6.22 -13.46
C VAL A 169 10.12 5.26 -14.34
N GLY A 170 10.87 4.34 -13.74
CA GLY A 170 11.63 3.31 -14.44
C GLY A 170 10.71 2.20 -14.92
N VAL A 171 10.78 1.92 -16.22
CA VAL A 171 10.00 0.92 -16.92
C VAL A 171 10.95 -0.11 -17.49
N ASP A 172 10.75 -1.38 -17.14
CA ASP A 172 11.49 -2.51 -17.70
C ASP A 172 10.64 -3.22 -18.76
N LEU A 173 11.29 -3.62 -19.83
CA LEU A 173 10.76 -4.45 -20.90
C LEU A 173 11.52 -5.78 -20.91
N LYS A 174 10.80 -6.89 -20.99
CA LYS A 174 11.35 -8.26 -21.11
C LYS A 174 10.67 -8.98 -22.27
N GLY A 175 11.41 -9.81 -22.99
CA GLY A 175 10.91 -10.53 -24.17
C GLY A 175 12.05 -10.78 -25.16
N PRO A 176 11.78 -10.72 -26.47
CA PRO A 176 12.83 -10.78 -27.51
C PRO A 176 13.91 -9.70 -27.35
N ALA A 177 13.53 -8.53 -26.82
CA ALA A 177 14.45 -7.49 -26.37
C ALA A 177 14.26 -7.23 -24.88
N ILE A 178 15.34 -6.80 -24.23
CA ILE A 178 15.35 -6.42 -22.81
C ILE A 178 15.86 -4.99 -22.74
N GLY A 179 15.17 -4.15 -21.99
CA GLY A 179 15.54 -2.74 -21.85
C GLY A 179 14.86 -2.06 -20.67
N THR A 180 15.49 -1.02 -20.17
CA THR A 180 14.93 -0.11 -19.17
C THR A 180 14.92 1.31 -19.73
N VAL A 181 13.78 1.99 -19.60
CA VAL A 181 13.57 3.39 -19.99
C VAL A 181 12.90 4.13 -18.84
N TYR A 182 13.14 5.43 -18.70
CA TYR A 182 12.47 6.27 -17.71
C TYR A 182 11.44 7.17 -18.37
N SER A 183 10.31 7.38 -17.70
CA SER A 183 9.27 8.28 -18.18
C SER A 183 9.70 9.75 -18.24
N ASP A 184 9.18 10.49 -19.21
CA ASP A 184 9.38 11.93 -19.39
C ASP A 184 8.36 12.79 -18.61
N ASP A 185 8.35 14.11 -18.83
CA ASP A 185 7.40 15.04 -18.19
C ASP A 185 5.93 14.80 -18.59
N GLN A 186 5.65 13.99 -19.63
CA GLN A 186 4.32 13.52 -20.01
C GLN A 186 4.01 12.12 -19.46
N GLY A 187 4.88 11.59 -18.60
CA GLY A 187 4.73 10.26 -18.02
C GLY A 187 5.05 9.16 -19.02
N LYS A 188 5.69 9.48 -20.14
CA LYS A 188 5.85 8.57 -21.27
C LYS A 188 7.25 7.94 -21.30
N ALA A 189 7.30 6.62 -21.42
CA ALA A 189 8.49 5.85 -21.75
C ALA A 189 8.28 5.18 -23.11
N ILE A 190 9.28 5.25 -23.99
CA ILE A 190 9.22 4.66 -25.34
C ILE A 190 10.33 3.64 -25.50
N PHE A 191 9.95 2.43 -25.90
CA PHE A 191 10.87 1.41 -26.37
C PHE A 191 10.85 1.38 -27.90
N GLY A 192 11.94 1.80 -28.53
CA GLY A 192 12.11 1.76 -29.97
C GLY A 192 12.78 0.46 -30.44
N GLU A 193 12.77 0.24 -31.75
CA GLU A 193 13.51 -0.84 -32.41
C GLU A 193 13.15 -2.27 -31.98
N LEU A 194 11.86 -2.51 -31.71
CA LEU A 194 11.39 -3.81 -31.25
C LEU A 194 11.12 -4.78 -32.42
N SER A 195 11.62 -5.99 -32.26
CA SER A 195 11.29 -7.12 -33.14
C SER A 195 9.92 -7.71 -32.76
N PRO A 196 9.15 -8.26 -33.72
CA PRO A 196 7.84 -8.87 -33.44
C PRO A 196 7.91 -9.96 -32.36
N GLY A 197 6.91 -9.99 -31.47
CA GLY A 197 6.79 -11.00 -30.42
C GLY A 197 6.08 -10.51 -29.16
N SER A 198 6.02 -11.40 -28.16
CA SER A 198 5.40 -11.10 -26.87
C SER A 198 6.38 -10.41 -25.93
N TYR A 199 5.97 -9.30 -25.34
CA TYR A 199 6.76 -8.56 -24.36
C TYR A 199 6.01 -8.41 -23.04
N THR A 200 6.76 -8.44 -21.94
CA THR A 200 6.28 -8.13 -20.60
C THR A 200 6.87 -6.79 -20.15
N VAL A 201 5.99 -5.89 -19.73
CA VAL A 201 6.34 -4.56 -19.21
C VAL A 201 6.11 -4.54 -17.70
N ASP A 202 7.08 -3.98 -16.98
CA ASP A 202 7.06 -3.85 -15.52
C ASP A 202 7.51 -2.44 -15.10
N ILE A 203 6.93 -1.91 -14.03
CA ILE A 203 7.36 -0.63 -13.44
C ILE A 203 8.24 -0.95 -12.23
N THR A 204 9.51 -0.56 -12.29
CA THR A 204 10.53 -1.10 -11.37
C THR A 204 11.06 -0.08 -10.38
N SER A 205 10.99 1.21 -10.70
CA SER A 205 11.53 2.25 -9.82
C SER A 205 10.86 3.61 -10.03
N TRP A 206 10.99 4.46 -9.03
CA TRP A 206 10.59 5.86 -9.09
C TRP A 206 11.62 6.69 -8.34
N ASP A 207 12.04 7.81 -8.90
CA ASP A 207 13.02 8.71 -8.28
C ASP A 207 12.56 9.28 -6.92
N ARG A 208 11.26 9.20 -6.62
CA ARG A 208 10.68 9.61 -5.35
C ARG A 208 10.81 8.56 -4.24
N GLY A 209 11.05 7.28 -4.55
CA GLY A 209 11.23 6.22 -3.56
C GLY A 209 10.48 4.93 -3.87
N GLU A 210 10.07 4.22 -2.82
CA GLU A 210 9.27 2.99 -2.95
C GLU A 210 7.92 3.30 -3.60
N LEU A 211 7.52 2.49 -4.58
CA LEU A 211 6.27 2.67 -5.31
C LEU A 211 5.41 1.43 -5.22
N MET A 212 4.12 1.63 -5.42
CA MET A 212 3.15 0.60 -5.74
C MET A 212 2.60 0.89 -7.14
N VAL A 213 2.41 -0.16 -7.91
CA VAL A 213 1.68 -0.09 -9.19
C VAL A 213 0.30 -0.65 -8.93
N GLN A 214 -0.72 -0.09 -9.55
CA GLN A 214 -2.06 -0.65 -9.50
C GLN A 214 -2.00 -2.14 -9.89
N PRO A 215 -2.41 -3.06 -8.99
CA PRO A 215 -2.32 -4.48 -9.27
C PRO A 215 -3.24 -4.91 -10.42
N SER A 216 -2.75 -5.83 -11.24
CA SER A 216 -3.48 -6.47 -12.34
C SER A 216 -3.87 -7.92 -12.05
N GLY A 217 -3.40 -8.49 -10.93
CA GLY A 217 -3.66 -9.86 -10.53
C GLY A 217 -2.92 -10.24 -9.26
N VAL A 218 -2.93 -11.53 -8.92
CA VAL A 218 -2.17 -12.12 -7.81
C VAL A 218 -1.32 -13.27 -8.33
N ILE A 219 -0.07 -13.35 -7.89
CA ILE A 219 0.89 -14.39 -8.26
C ILE A 219 1.52 -15.02 -7.02
N GLY A 220 2.07 -16.21 -7.21
CA GLY A 220 2.67 -17.01 -6.13
C GLY A 220 1.68 -18.04 -5.57
N SER A 221 2.12 -18.75 -4.55
CA SER A 221 1.34 -19.75 -3.83
C SER A 221 1.14 -19.32 -2.39
N ILE A 222 0.04 -19.76 -1.78
CA ILE A 222 -0.18 -19.61 -0.33
C ILE A 222 1.02 -20.24 0.41
N PRO A 223 1.59 -19.58 1.43
CA PRO A 223 1.20 -18.30 2.05
C PRO A 223 2.00 -17.06 1.61
N TYR A 224 2.63 -17.11 0.43
CA TYR A 224 3.55 -16.08 -0.09
C TYR A 224 3.03 -15.41 -1.36
N GLN A 225 1.70 -15.29 -1.47
CA GLN A 225 1.11 -14.57 -2.60
C GLN A 225 1.51 -13.10 -2.57
N LYS A 226 1.57 -12.49 -3.76
CA LYS A 226 1.82 -11.06 -3.94
C LYS A 226 1.03 -10.53 -5.12
N TYR A 227 0.75 -9.23 -5.10
CA TYR A 227 0.16 -8.56 -6.25
C TYR A 227 1.08 -8.63 -7.48
N GLN A 228 0.46 -8.90 -8.63
CA GLN A 228 1.06 -8.80 -9.95
C GLN A 228 0.87 -7.38 -10.47
N THR A 229 1.95 -6.81 -10.98
CA THR A 229 1.99 -5.43 -11.48
C THR A 229 2.48 -5.35 -12.93
N ILE A 230 2.71 -6.49 -13.56
CA ILE A 230 3.19 -6.59 -14.94
C ILE A 230 2.02 -6.64 -15.93
N GLN A 231 2.27 -6.17 -17.15
CA GLN A 231 1.35 -6.31 -18.29
C GLN A 231 2.09 -6.95 -19.47
N THR A 232 1.39 -7.77 -20.24
CA THR A 232 1.92 -8.38 -21.46
C THR A 232 1.33 -7.70 -22.69
N ILE A 233 2.15 -7.50 -23.71
CA ILE A 233 1.78 -6.82 -24.95
C ILE A 233 2.39 -7.57 -26.14
N GLU A 234 1.57 -7.79 -27.17
CA GLU A 234 2.04 -8.38 -28.43
C GLU A 234 2.46 -7.27 -29.39
N VAL A 235 3.68 -7.43 -29.89
CA VAL A 235 4.29 -6.55 -30.89
C VAL A 235 4.13 -7.25 -32.25
N PRO A 236 3.25 -6.77 -33.14
CA PRO A 236 2.97 -7.43 -34.41
C PRO A 236 4.13 -7.30 -35.40
N ASP A 237 4.06 -8.08 -36.48
CA ASP A 237 4.93 -7.86 -37.64
C ASP A 237 4.41 -6.70 -38.48
N TRP A 238 4.88 -5.48 -38.17
CA TRP A 238 4.48 -4.25 -38.89
C TRP A 238 4.83 -4.24 -40.38
N LYS A 239 5.63 -5.20 -40.88
CA LYS A 239 5.81 -5.37 -42.33
C LYS A 239 4.59 -5.99 -43.01
N LYS A 240 3.71 -6.65 -42.24
CA LYS A 240 2.52 -7.35 -42.72
C LYS A 240 1.22 -6.70 -42.28
N GLU A 241 1.23 -5.96 -41.18
CA GLU A 241 0.03 -5.42 -40.54
C GLU A 241 0.07 -3.89 -40.47
N THR A 242 -1.00 -3.23 -40.94
CA THR A 242 -1.25 -1.80 -40.70
C THR A 242 -2.00 -1.65 -39.37
N THR A 243 -1.27 -1.70 -38.27
CA THR A 243 -1.81 -1.58 -36.90
C THR A 243 -1.30 -0.31 -36.21
N GLU A 244 -2.14 0.26 -35.35
CA GLU A 244 -1.73 1.31 -34.42
C GLU A 244 -0.70 0.76 -33.44
N TYR A 245 0.25 1.61 -33.03
CA TYR A 245 1.28 1.22 -32.07
C TYR A 245 0.65 0.93 -30.72
N PRO A 246 0.97 -0.23 -30.12
CA PRO A 246 0.32 -0.62 -28.89
C PRO A 246 0.84 0.26 -27.73
N SER A 247 -0.08 0.66 -26.85
CA SER A 247 0.23 1.49 -25.69
C SER A 247 -0.30 0.87 -24.41
N LEU A 248 0.44 1.05 -23.32
CA LEU A 248 0.08 0.57 -21.99
C LEU A 248 0.02 1.72 -21.01
N ASN A 249 -0.98 1.67 -20.13
CA ASN A 249 -1.13 2.62 -19.04
C ASN A 249 -0.87 1.90 -17.72
N PHE A 250 0.00 2.49 -16.91
CA PHE A 250 0.26 2.08 -15.53
C PHE A 250 -0.10 3.22 -14.60
N TYR A 251 -0.76 2.86 -13.51
CA TYR A 251 -1.03 3.79 -12.41
C TYR A 251 -0.09 3.47 -11.28
N VAL A 252 0.68 4.46 -10.84
CA VAL A 252 1.67 4.37 -9.77
C VAL A 252 1.27 5.25 -8.61
N ASP A 253 1.60 4.81 -7.40
CA ASP A 253 1.37 5.58 -6.18
C ASP A 253 2.29 5.07 -5.06
N TRP A 254 2.15 5.61 -3.85
CA TRP A 254 2.84 5.13 -2.68
C TRP A 254 2.17 3.86 -2.11
N PRO A 255 2.96 2.85 -1.70
CA PRO A 255 2.41 1.68 -1.05
C PRO A 255 1.93 2.03 0.36
N VAL A 256 0.90 1.32 0.82
CA VAL A 256 0.54 1.27 2.24
C VAL A 256 0.82 -0.12 2.79
N LYS A 257 1.29 -0.17 4.03
CA LYS A 257 1.68 -1.41 4.72
C LYS A 257 0.97 -1.51 6.06
N LEU A 258 0.63 -2.73 6.44
CA LEU A 258 0.02 -3.04 7.73
C LEU A 258 1.10 -3.57 8.69
N SER A 259 1.06 -3.14 9.94
CA SER A 259 1.97 -3.58 11.00
C SER A 259 1.16 -4.14 12.16
N LEU A 260 1.58 -5.29 12.69
CA LEU A 260 1.00 -5.91 13.88
C LEU A 260 2.12 -6.17 14.90
N ASP A 261 1.80 -6.03 16.18
CA ASP A 261 2.73 -6.33 17.28
C ASP A 261 2.58 -7.78 17.77
N LYS A 262 1.36 -8.18 18.15
CA LYS A 262 1.05 -9.50 18.73
C LYS A 262 0.03 -10.27 17.89
N TYR A 263 0.43 -11.43 17.38
CA TYR A 263 -0.42 -12.23 16.50
C TYR A 263 0.07 -13.67 16.33
N PRO A 264 -0.83 -14.61 16.00
CA PRO A 264 -0.47 -15.92 15.45
C PRO A 264 0.28 -15.75 14.13
N LYS A 265 1.58 -16.08 14.12
CA LYS A 265 2.44 -15.89 12.93
C LYS A 265 1.95 -16.64 11.69
N GLU A 266 1.35 -17.81 11.91
CA GLU A 266 0.88 -18.73 10.87
C GLU A 266 -0.56 -18.45 10.44
N ALA A 267 -1.28 -17.54 11.11
CA ALA A 267 -2.61 -17.14 10.68
C ALA A 267 -2.57 -16.54 9.28
N ILE A 268 -3.63 -16.81 8.52
CA ILE A 268 -3.78 -16.39 7.14
C ILE A 268 -4.68 -15.16 7.12
N LEU A 269 -4.21 -14.09 6.49
CA LEU A 269 -5.01 -12.97 6.03
C LEU A 269 -5.39 -13.24 4.57
N GLU A 270 -6.68 -13.42 4.33
CA GLU A 270 -7.30 -13.34 3.01
C GLU A 270 -7.84 -11.92 2.83
N ILE A 271 -7.43 -11.24 1.77
CA ILE A 271 -7.82 -9.85 1.53
C ILE A 271 -8.03 -9.59 0.04
N GLN A 272 -9.15 -8.95 -0.29
CA GLN A 272 -9.69 -8.83 -1.64
C GLN A 272 -10.23 -7.41 -1.82
N PRO A 273 -9.93 -6.69 -2.91
CA PRO A 273 -10.57 -5.41 -3.18
C PRO A 273 -12.07 -5.59 -3.46
N THR A 274 -12.88 -4.67 -2.94
CA THR A 274 -14.33 -4.65 -3.20
C THR A 274 -14.61 -4.43 -4.69
N THR A 275 -15.72 -4.98 -5.18
CA THR A 275 -16.13 -4.84 -6.60
C THR A 275 -16.36 -3.38 -7.02
N SER A 276 -16.68 -2.50 -6.07
CA SER A 276 -16.81 -1.05 -6.30
C SER A 276 -15.46 -0.35 -6.47
N SER A 277 -14.39 -0.88 -5.87
CA SER A 277 -13.04 -0.32 -5.94
C SER A 277 -12.21 -0.91 -7.07
N CYS A 278 -12.46 -2.17 -7.42
CA CYS A 278 -11.83 -2.89 -8.54
C CYS A 278 -12.93 -3.56 -9.38
N PRO A 279 -13.55 -2.84 -10.33
CA PRO A 279 -14.55 -3.44 -11.21
C PRO A 279 -13.86 -4.43 -12.15
N LEU A 280 -14.11 -5.72 -11.95
CA LEU A 280 -13.59 -6.79 -12.80
C LEU A 280 -14.49 -7.00 -14.04
N PRO A 281 -13.92 -7.40 -15.19
CA PRO A 281 -14.70 -7.79 -16.36
C PRO A 281 -15.67 -8.92 -16.04
N GLU A 282 -16.82 -8.93 -16.72
CA GLU A 282 -17.83 -9.98 -16.58
C GLU A 282 -17.22 -11.37 -16.84
N GLY A 283 -17.52 -12.33 -15.97
CA GLY A 283 -16.98 -13.70 -16.03
C GLY A 283 -15.64 -13.90 -15.32
N THR A 284 -15.01 -12.85 -14.80
CA THR A 284 -13.82 -12.99 -13.94
C THR A 284 -14.23 -13.55 -12.57
N PRO A 285 -13.53 -14.57 -12.03
CA PRO A 285 -13.77 -15.06 -10.67
C PRO A 285 -13.68 -13.94 -9.64
N TYR A 286 -14.55 -13.97 -8.63
CA TYR A 286 -14.57 -12.93 -7.59
C TYR A 286 -13.22 -12.87 -6.85
N ASP A 287 -12.60 -14.02 -6.61
CA ASP A 287 -11.33 -14.20 -5.89
C ASP A 287 -10.07 -13.92 -6.75
N PHE A 288 -10.22 -13.41 -7.97
CA PHE A 288 -9.08 -13.15 -8.88
C PHE A 288 -8.03 -12.20 -8.29
N MET A 289 -8.45 -11.28 -7.41
CA MET A 289 -7.59 -10.32 -6.73
C MET A 289 -7.34 -10.67 -5.26
N GLN A 290 -7.76 -11.86 -4.81
CA GLN A 290 -7.64 -12.29 -3.43
C GLN A 290 -6.17 -12.59 -3.11
N LEU A 291 -5.64 -11.83 -2.17
CA LEU A 291 -4.31 -12.04 -1.61
C LEU A 291 -4.44 -12.87 -0.34
N SER A 292 -3.75 -14.01 -0.29
CA SER A 292 -3.72 -14.90 0.87
C SER A 292 -2.29 -15.01 1.39
N ILE A 293 -2.03 -14.34 2.53
CA ILE A 293 -0.69 -14.24 3.12
C ILE A 293 -0.70 -14.60 4.61
N GLN A 294 0.40 -15.13 5.10
CA GLN A 294 0.58 -15.28 6.55
C GLN A 294 0.85 -13.93 7.23
N LEU A 295 0.32 -13.74 8.45
CA LEU A 295 0.50 -12.51 9.21
C LEU A 295 1.97 -12.14 9.46
N GLN A 296 2.88 -13.13 9.56
CA GLN A 296 4.33 -12.86 9.67
C GLN A 296 4.93 -12.12 8.45
N ASN A 297 4.27 -12.16 7.30
CA ASN A 297 4.69 -11.47 6.08
C ASN A 297 3.97 -10.13 5.89
N LEU A 298 2.99 -9.79 6.74
CA LEU A 298 2.11 -8.64 6.55
C LEU A 298 2.87 -7.30 6.40
N SER A 299 3.91 -7.09 7.23
CA SER A 299 4.74 -5.88 7.19
C SER A 299 5.58 -5.72 5.93
N LYS A 300 5.73 -6.78 5.14
CA LYS A 300 6.45 -6.78 3.85
C LYS A 300 5.50 -6.66 2.65
N THR A 301 4.20 -6.82 2.87
CA THR A 301 3.19 -6.75 1.82
C THR A 301 2.73 -5.31 1.63
N SER A 302 2.81 -4.84 0.38
CA SER A 302 2.28 -3.55 -0.03
C SER A 302 0.84 -3.69 -0.54
N PHE A 303 -0.03 -2.78 -0.11
CA PHE A 303 -1.41 -2.67 -0.58
C PHE A 303 -1.61 -1.41 -1.41
N TRP A 304 -2.62 -1.45 -2.28
CA TRP A 304 -3.03 -0.33 -3.10
C TRP A 304 -4.07 0.49 -2.35
N TRP A 305 -3.63 1.61 -1.74
CA TRP A 305 -4.46 2.40 -0.82
C TRP A 305 -5.76 2.92 -1.44
N ASN A 306 -5.78 3.06 -2.77
CA ASN A 306 -6.93 3.53 -3.53
C ASN A 306 -8.10 2.53 -3.54
N TRP A 307 -7.91 1.28 -3.07
CA TRP A 307 -8.97 0.29 -2.92
C TRP A 307 -9.57 0.27 -1.51
N GLN A 308 -10.84 -0.06 -1.45
CA GLN A 308 -11.46 -0.61 -0.25
C GLN A 308 -11.35 -2.13 -0.32
N TYR A 309 -11.07 -2.77 0.81
CA TYR A 309 -10.83 -4.20 0.92
C TYR A 309 -11.87 -4.90 1.79
N ASP A 310 -12.32 -6.07 1.35
CA ASP A 310 -12.91 -7.08 2.22
C ASP A 310 -11.77 -7.99 2.71
N TYR A 311 -11.83 -8.43 3.97
CA TYR A 311 -10.78 -9.25 4.55
C TYR A 311 -11.33 -10.31 5.50
N ARG A 312 -10.53 -11.35 5.72
CA ARG A 312 -10.75 -12.40 6.71
C ARG A 312 -9.43 -12.85 7.29
N ILE A 313 -9.35 -13.00 8.61
CA ILE A 313 -8.15 -13.54 9.28
C ILE A 313 -8.54 -14.77 10.05
N TYR A 314 -7.88 -15.89 9.76
CA TYR A 314 -8.14 -17.14 10.46
C TYR A 314 -6.87 -17.94 10.73
N HIS A 315 -6.96 -18.80 11.73
CA HIS A 315 -5.95 -19.79 12.08
C HIS A 315 -6.67 -21.02 12.62
N GLU A 316 -6.59 -22.14 11.90
CA GLU A 316 -7.36 -23.34 12.21
C GLU A 316 -8.87 -23.05 12.30
N ASP A 317 -9.49 -23.21 13.47
CA ASP A 317 -10.89 -22.90 13.72
C ASP A 317 -11.10 -21.49 14.32
N GLU A 318 -10.03 -20.71 14.53
CA GLU A 318 -10.10 -19.37 15.09
C GLU A 318 -10.25 -18.28 14.01
N GLU A 319 -11.00 -17.22 14.34
CA GLU A 319 -11.18 -16.05 13.49
C GLU A 319 -10.86 -14.76 14.27
N TYR A 320 -10.27 -13.79 13.56
CA TYR A 320 -9.73 -12.57 14.14
C TYR A 320 -10.16 -11.32 13.36
N PHE A 321 -10.24 -10.20 14.08
CA PHE A 321 -10.68 -8.91 13.55
C PHE A 321 -9.58 -7.86 13.68
N LEU A 322 -9.45 -7.00 12.66
CA LEU A 322 -8.47 -5.91 12.66
C LEU A 322 -9.10 -4.61 13.13
N SER A 323 -8.28 -3.81 13.83
CA SER A 323 -8.56 -2.40 14.09
C SER A 323 -7.28 -1.57 13.98
N MET A 324 -7.43 -0.29 13.73
CA MET A 324 -6.33 0.68 13.84
C MET A 324 -6.03 0.91 15.33
N LYS A 325 -4.75 1.05 15.72
CA LYS A 325 -4.30 1.13 17.12
C LYS A 325 -4.98 2.17 18.01
N ASP A 326 -5.54 3.22 17.42
CA ASP A 326 -6.22 4.32 18.12
C ASP A 326 -7.72 4.42 17.78
N GLN A 327 -8.31 3.34 17.25
CA GLN A 327 -9.72 3.28 16.90
C GLN A 327 -10.42 2.14 17.64
N GLU A 328 -11.61 2.41 18.16
CA GLU A 328 -12.47 1.41 18.80
C GLU A 328 -13.52 0.87 17.82
N LYS A 329 -13.11 0.64 16.56
CA LYS A 329 -13.97 0.09 15.52
C LYS A 329 -13.21 -0.90 14.65
N GLU A 330 -13.92 -1.83 14.02
CA GLU A 330 -13.33 -2.70 13.03
C GLU A 330 -12.76 -1.88 11.87
N TRP A 331 -11.63 -2.33 11.32
CA TRP A 331 -11.07 -1.75 10.11
C TRP A 331 -12.05 -1.97 8.95
N ASP A 332 -12.46 -0.87 8.32
CA ASP A 332 -13.44 -0.86 7.22
C ASP A 332 -12.82 -1.20 5.85
N GLY A 333 -11.57 -1.66 5.84
CA GLY A 333 -10.85 -2.00 4.63
C GLY A 333 -10.32 -0.79 3.85
N THR A 334 -10.41 0.43 4.39
CA THR A 334 -9.97 1.64 3.70
C THR A 334 -8.66 2.19 4.24
N PHE A 335 -7.94 2.90 3.39
CA PHE A 335 -6.72 3.61 3.73
C PHE A 335 -6.90 5.12 3.50
N GLN A 336 -6.20 5.92 4.31
CA GLN A 336 -6.06 7.35 4.01
C GLN A 336 -5.02 7.53 2.90
N PRO A 337 -5.18 8.57 2.04
CA PRO A 337 -4.20 8.90 1.02
C PRO A 337 -2.82 9.14 1.63
N PRO A 338 -1.76 8.48 1.12
CA PRO A 338 -0.40 8.68 1.61
C PRO A 338 0.12 10.06 1.24
N ALA A 339 0.84 10.71 2.16
CA ALA A 339 1.21 12.11 2.01
C ALA A 339 2.35 12.36 0.99
N SER A 340 3.27 11.41 0.81
CA SER A 340 4.38 11.45 -0.16
C SER A 340 5.40 10.30 0.01
N ARG A 341 5.05 9.23 0.71
CA ARG A 341 5.95 8.10 0.99
C ARG A 341 5.12 6.88 1.38
N THR A 342 5.80 5.73 1.51
CA THR A 342 5.20 4.53 2.13
C THR A 342 4.66 4.85 3.51
N ASP A 343 3.37 4.59 3.70
CA ASP A 343 2.70 4.77 4.99
C ASP A 343 2.47 3.41 5.67
N TYR A 344 2.68 3.40 6.97
CA TYR A 344 2.52 2.22 7.83
C TYR A 344 1.33 2.46 8.76
N TYR A 345 0.40 1.50 8.75
CA TYR A 345 -0.75 1.49 9.63
C TYR A 345 -0.51 0.49 10.75
N ASP A 346 -0.41 1.00 11.97
CA ASP A 346 -0.33 0.18 13.18
C ASP A 346 -1.71 -0.40 13.47
N MET A 347 -1.78 -1.72 13.37
CA MET A 347 -3.00 -2.50 13.56
C MET A 347 -2.96 -3.21 14.91
N VAL A 348 -4.15 -3.50 15.43
CA VAL A 348 -4.38 -4.39 16.56
C VAL A 348 -5.27 -5.52 16.09
N LEU A 349 -4.92 -6.74 16.49
CA LEU A 349 -5.69 -7.94 16.23
C LEU A 349 -6.54 -8.27 17.45
N TYR A 350 -7.83 -8.52 17.25
CA TYR A 350 -8.78 -8.86 18.31
C TYR A 350 -9.46 -10.19 18.02
N GLY A 351 -9.90 -10.87 19.09
CA GLY A 351 -10.98 -11.86 19.02
C GLY A 351 -12.34 -11.17 19.13
N GLY A 352 -13.42 -11.95 19.02
CA GLY A 352 -14.78 -11.45 19.17
C GLY A 352 -15.69 -12.45 19.86
N LEU A 353 -16.77 -11.97 20.47
CA LEU A 353 -17.89 -12.81 20.88
C LEU A 353 -18.73 -13.17 19.64
N VAL A 354 -19.13 -14.43 19.53
CA VAL A 354 -20.04 -14.86 18.46
C VAL A 354 -21.42 -14.23 18.73
N LYS A 355 -22.00 -13.65 17.67
CA LYS A 355 -23.24 -12.88 17.77
C LYS A 355 -24.43 -13.69 18.26
N GLU A 356 -24.43 -14.99 18.05
CA GLU A 356 -25.51 -15.89 18.44
C GLU A 356 -25.09 -16.72 19.65
N GLY A 357 -25.87 -16.64 20.73
CA GLY A 357 -25.71 -17.44 21.93
C GLY A 357 -27.00 -18.18 22.29
N ILE A 358 -26.90 -19.09 23.24
CA ILE A 358 -28.02 -19.95 23.64
C ILE A 358 -28.42 -19.66 25.08
N LEU A 359 -29.72 -19.58 25.32
CA LEU A 359 -30.31 -19.46 26.65
C LEU A 359 -31.15 -20.71 26.94
N THR A 360 -30.92 -21.34 28.09
CA THR A 360 -31.69 -22.52 28.51
C THR A 360 -32.14 -22.38 29.94
N LYS A 361 -33.40 -22.73 30.22
CA LYS A 361 -33.94 -22.81 31.57
C LYS A 361 -33.93 -24.26 32.02
N GLU A 362 -33.18 -24.55 33.07
CA GLU A 362 -33.10 -25.91 33.64
C GLU A 362 -33.77 -25.94 35.02
N ASN A 363 -34.56 -26.98 35.27
CA ASN A 363 -35.17 -27.22 36.57
C ASN A 363 -34.37 -28.29 37.31
N LEU A 364 -33.72 -27.88 38.38
CA LEU A 364 -32.96 -28.75 39.27
C LEU A 364 -33.89 -29.29 40.36
N ASN A 365 -33.95 -30.61 40.49
CA ASN A 365 -34.74 -31.29 41.51
C ASN A 365 -33.82 -32.03 42.49
N GLN A 366 -33.85 -31.64 43.76
CA GLN A 366 -33.14 -32.35 44.82
C GLN A 366 -34.01 -32.39 46.09
N LYS A 367 -34.24 -33.60 46.63
CA LYS A 367 -34.97 -33.82 47.90
C LYS A 367 -36.30 -33.04 47.98
N ASP A 368 -37.13 -33.15 46.95
CA ASP A 368 -38.46 -32.50 46.83
C ASP A 368 -38.46 -30.97 46.74
N VAL A 369 -37.28 -30.33 46.59
CA VAL A 369 -37.16 -28.90 46.27
C VAL A 369 -36.84 -28.75 44.80
N ASN A 370 -37.69 -28.02 44.08
CA ASN A 370 -37.49 -27.64 42.68
C ASN A 370 -36.95 -26.22 42.60
N LYS A 371 -35.78 -26.05 41.98
CA LYS A 371 -35.14 -24.75 41.74
C LYS A 371 -34.91 -24.58 40.24
N SER A 372 -35.22 -23.42 39.71
CA SER A 372 -34.92 -23.10 38.31
C SER A 372 -33.62 -22.32 38.22
N ILE A 373 -32.80 -22.67 37.24
CA ILE A 373 -31.57 -21.94 36.88
C ILE A 373 -31.63 -21.54 35.41
N ILE A 374 -30.87 -20.52 35.07
CA ILE A 374 -30.66 -20.03 33.71
C ILE A 374 -29.24 -20.39 33.30
N ILE A 375 -29.08 -20.99 32.13
CA ILE A 375 -27.79 -21.32 31.54
C ILE A 375 -27.61 -20.50 30.27
N VAL A 376 -26.56 -19.69 30.23
CA VAL A 376 -26.16 -18.92 29.04
C VAL A 376 -24.98 -19.63 28.40
N GLU A 377 -25.09 -20.09 27.15
CA GLU A 377 -23.95 -20.56 26.37
C GLU A 377 -23.42 -19.44 25.49
N LEU A 378 -22.12 -19.16 25.61
CA LEU A 378 -21.40 -18.16 24.82
C LEU A 378 -20.21 -18.78 24.11
N ASP A 379 -20.03 -18.37 22.86
CA ASP A 379 -18.91 -18.77 22.01
C ASP A 379 -18.07 -17.54 21.64
N THR A 380 -16.75 -17.71 21.56
CA THR A 380 -15.81 -16.69 21.05
C THR A 380 -15.19 -17.14 19.73
N SER A 381 -14.74 -16.17 18.93
CA SER A 381 -14.10 -16.41 17.64
C SER A 381 -12.71 -17.05 17.79
N CYS A 382 -12.05 -16.88 18.93
CA CYS A 382 -10.75 -17.46 19.26
C CYS A 382 -10.74 -18.01 20.70
N TYR A 383 -9.75 -18.83 21.05
CA TYR A 383 -9.62 -19.35 22.42
C TYR A 383 -9.14 -18.25 23.37
N VAL A 384 -9.87 -18.02 24.46
CA VAL A 384 -9.56 -16.98 25.46
C VAL A 384 -9.60 -17.51 26.89
N LYS A 385 -8.93 -16.80 27.80
CA LYS A 385 -8.95 -17.04 29.25
C LYS A 385 -9.38 -15.79 30.02
N GLY A 386 -9.68 -15.93 31.30
CA GLY A 386 -10.07 -14.83 32.19
C GLY A 386 -11.58 -14.62 32.30
N TRP A 387 -12.37 -15.64 31.94
CA TRP A 387 -13.84 -15.60 31.99
C TRP A 387 -14.39 -15.33 33.38
N GLU A 388 -13.68 -15.78 34.41
CA GLU A 388 -14.00 -15.59 35.81
C GLU A 388 -13.99 -14.12 36.25
N ASP A 389 -13.26 -13.25 35.55
CA ASP A 389 -13.12 -11.83 35.89
C ASP A 389 -13.96 -10.92 34.97
N VAL A 390 -14.81 -11.52 34.13
CA VAL A 390 -15.69 -10.79 33.21
C VAL A 390 -16.88 -10.18 33.95
N GLU A 391 -17.23 -8.96 33.54
CA GLU A 391 -18.44 -8.26 33.93
C GLU A 391 -19.46 -8.33 32.80
N PHE A 392 -20.59 -9.01 33.03
CA PHE A 392 -21.64 -9.15 32.04
C PHE A 392 -22.81 -8.22 32.33
N GLN A 393 -23.29 -7.54 31.31
CA GLN A 393 -24.56 -6.81 31.33
C GLN A 393 -25.60 -7.58 30.52
N ILE A 394 -26.80 -7.77 31.08
CA ILE A 394 -27.89 -8.53 30.45
C ILE A 394 -29.00 -7.54 30.07
N ASN A 395 -29.47 -7.56 28.83
CA ASN A 395 -30.55 -6.72 28.29
C ASN A 395 -30.45 -5.23 28.68
N GLU A 396 -29.24 -4.66 28.63
CA GLU A 396 -28.95 -3.27 29.04
C GLU A 396 -29.32 -2.93 30.50
N GLY A 397 -29.50 -3.94 31.36
CA GLY A 397 -29.82 -3.77 32.77
C GLY A 397 -28.74 -2.99 33.54
N GLU A 398 -29.16 -2.31 34.61
CA GLU A 398 -28.25 -1.53 35.46
C GLU A 398 -27.32 -2.42 36.31
N THR A 399 -27.72 -3.66 36.57
CA THR A 399 -26.98 -4.58 37.45
C THR A 399 -26.08 -5.51 36.62
N LEU A 400 -24.77 -5.44 36.89
CA LEU A 400 -23.77 -6.28 36.23
C LEU A 400 -23.61 -7.62 36.95
N LEU A 401 -23.63 -8.72 36.20
CA LEU A 401 -23.23 -10.04 36.70
C LEU A 401 -21.70 -10.08 36.78
N SER A 402 -21.17 -10.01 38.00
CA SER A 402 -19.73 -10.03 38.28
C SER A 402 -19.43 -10.52 39.70
N LYS A 403 -18.18 -10.89 39.98
CA LYS A 403 -17.67 -11.22 41.33
C LYS A 403 -17.83 -10.08 42.34
N ASN A 404 -17.91 -8.84 41.86
CA ASN A 404 -18.08 -7.66 42.70
C ASN A 404 -19.54 -7.45 43.12
N THR A 405 -20.49 -7.95 42.32
CA THR A 405 -21.92 -7.77 42.53
C THR A 405 -22.55 -8.99 43.20
N PHE A 406 -22.15 -10.19 42.79
CA PHE A 406 -22.79 -11.44 43.17
C PHE A 406 -21.75 -12.52 43.53
N PRO A 407 -22.10 -13.46 44.43
CA PRO A 407 -21.29 -14.65 44.69
C PRO A 407 -20.96 -15.44 43.42
N PHE A 408 -19.67 -15.61 43.16
CA PHE A 408 -19.10 -16.49 42.16
C PHE A 408 -18.64 -17.80 42.82
N TYR A 409 -18.98 -18.92 42.21
CA TYR A 409 -18.57 -20.24 42.68
C TYR A 409 -17.54 -20.83 41.71
N ASP A 410 -16.44 -21.36 42.24
CA ASP A 410 -15.34 -21.88 41.42
C ASP A 410 -15.63 -23.28 40.85
N THR A 411 -16.62 -24.00 41.41
CA THR A 411 -16.99 -25.35 40.97
C THR A 411 -18.50 -25.51 40.83
N LYS A 412 -18.91 -26.43 39.95
CA LYS A 412 -20.32 -26.78 39.77
C LYS A 412 -20.94 -27.30 41.06
N GLU A 413 -20.20 -28.11 41.82
CA GLU A 413 -20.67 -28.68 43.07
C GLU A 413 -20.95 -27.60 44.12
N SER A 414 -20.04 -26.63 44.29
CA SER A 414 -20.21 -25.54 45.26
C SER A 414 -21.35 -24.60 44.86
N PHE A 415 -21.55 -24.35 43.56
CA PHE A 415 -22.72 -23.64 43.04
C PHE A 415 -24.01 -24.37 43.39
N LEU A 416 -24.09 -25.68 43.09
CA LEU A 416 -25.29 -26.48 43.36
C LEU A 416 -25.59 -26.57 44.86
N GLU A 417 -24.57 -26.75 45.71
CA GLU A 417 -24.73 -26.72 47.16
C GLU A 417 -25.34 -25.40 47.64
N ALA A 418 -24.90 -24.27 47.11
CA ALA A 418 -25.43 -22.95 47.45
C ALA A 418 -26.87 -22.74 46.98
N VAL A 419 -27.24 -23.23 45.78
CA VAL A 419 -28.62 -23.16 45.24
C VAL A 419 -29.64 -23.84 46.16
N TYR A 420 -29.22 -24.90 46.88
CA TYR A 420 -30.08 -25.67 47.79
C TYR A 420 -29.93 -25.31 49.27
N ALA A 421 -29.04 -24.40 49.63
CA ALA A 421 -28.87 -23.98 51.01
C ALA A 421 -30.06 -23.12 51.49
N GLU A 422 -30.59 -23.43 52.67
CA GLU A 422 -31.75 -22.75 53.26
C GLU A 422 -31.49 -21.24 53.54
N ASP A 423 -30.23 -20.84 53.71
CA ASP A 423 -29.81 -19.46 53.98
C ASP A 423 -29.61 -18.60 52.71
N HIS A 424 -29.67 -19.20 51.52
CA HIS A 424 -29.42 -18.55 50.22
C HIS A 424 -30.68 -18.26 49.40
N VAL A 425 -31.86 -18.35 50.02
CA VAL A 425 -33.18 -18.27 49.37
C VAL A 425 -33.42 -16.93 48.63
N GLU A 426 -32.65 -15.87 48.93
CA GLU A 426 -32.84 -14.52 48.40
C GLU A 426 -31.66 -13.98 47.57
N ASN A 427 -30.68 -14.80 47.14
CA ASN A 427 -29.50 -14.27 46.45
C ASN A 427 -29.33 -14.78 45.02
N VAL A 428 -28.82 -13.89 44.16
CA VAL A 428 -28.28 -14.25 42.84
C VAL A 428 -26.88 -14.84 43.03
N GLY A 429 -26.57 -15.90 42.30
CA GLY A 429 -25.24 -16.49 42.29
C GLY A 429 -24.94 -17.14 40.95
N TYR A 430 -23.65 -17.29 40.61
CA TYR A 430 -23.28 -17.85 39.31
C TYR A 430 -21.98 -18.66 39.31
N PHE A 431 -21.88 -19.55 38.33
CA PHE A 431 -20.73 -20.39 38.04
C PHE A 431 -20.45 -20.38 36.54
N ILE A 432 -19.18 -20.41 36.15
CA ILE A 432 -18.77 -20.49 34.75
C ILE A 432 -18.17 -21.87 34.49
N GLU A 433 -18.85 -22.66 33.67
CA GLU A 433 -18.36 -23.92 33.12
C GLU A 433 -17.66 -23.66 31.79
N THR A 434 -16.36 -23.88 31.77
CA THR A 434 -15.54 -23.74 30.56
C THR A 434 -15.64 -25.00 29.70
N ILE A 435 -15.88 -24.83 28.40
CA ILE A 435 -16.08 -25.92 27.43
C ILE A 435 -15.04 -25.79 26.32
N ASN A 436 -14.69 -26.92 25.71
CA ASN A 436 -13.81 -26.98 24.55
C ASN A 436 -12.44 -26.33 24.82
N PRO A 437 -11.59 -26.96 25.66
CA PRO A 437 -10.25 -26.44 25.93
C PRO A 437 -9.39 -26.49 24.66
N SER A 438 -8.50 -25.51 24.49
CA SER A 438 -7.49 -25.56 23.44
C SER A 438 -6.65 -26.82 23.56
N GLU A 439 -6.33 -27.46 22.43
CA GLU A 439 -5.42 -28.62 22.40
C GLU A 439 -4.04 -28.28 22.97
N MET A 440 -3.62 -27.01 22.85
CA MET A 440 -2.33 -26.53 23.32
C MET A 440 -2.34 -26.10 24.79
N ASN A 441 -3.48 -25.68 25.35
CA ASN A 441 -3.57 -25.22 26.73
C ASN A 441 -4.98 -25.36 27.32
N ARG A 442 -5.07 -26.03 28.49
CA ARG A 442 -6.33 -26.28 29.19
C ARG A 442 -6.99 -25.04 29.79
N ASP A 443 -6.27 -23.92 29.91
CA ASP A 443 -6.77 -22.68 30.51
C ASP A 443 -7.49 -21.77 29.50
N PHE A 444 -7.47 -22.13 28.21
CA PHE A 444 -8.05 -21.33 27.14
C PHE A 444 -9.26 -22.04 26.54
N HIS A 445 -10.35 -21.31 26.39
CA HIS A 445 -11.64 -21.86 26.04
C HIS A 445 -12.29 -21.00 24.96
N LYS A 446 -12.91 -21.68 23.99
CA LYS A 446 -13.69 -21.03 22.94
C LYS A 446 -15.17 -20.92 23.32
N LYS A 447 -15.63 -21.79 24.23
CA LYS A 447 -17.04 -21.87 24.63
C LYS A 447 -17.15 -21.87 26.14
N VAL A 448 -18.13 -21.16 26.69
CA VAL A 448 -18.46 -21.18 28.11
C VAL A 448 -19.96 -21.32 28.34
N LYS A 449 -20.31 -21.91 29.47
CA LYS A 449 -21.66 -21.94 30.04
C LYS A 449 -21.68 -21.14 31.33
N ILE A 450 -22.49 -20.11 31.40
CA ILE A 450 -22.72 -19.33 32.61
C ILE A 450 -23.99 -19.86 33.25
N TRP A 451 -23.83 -20.53 34.38
CA TRP A 451 -24.90 -21.06 35.21
C TRP A 451 -25.32 -19.97 36.20
N ILE A 452 -26.58 -19.56 36.16
CA ILE A 452 -27.11 -18.44 36.93
C ILE A 452 -28.31 -18.93 37.75
N TYR A 453 -28.24 -18.73 39.05
CA TYR A 453 -29.39 -18.84 39.94
C TYR A 453 -29.83 -17.43 40.34
N ASP A 454 -31.08 -17.08 40.04
CA ASP A 454 -31.67 -15.78 40.36
C ASP A 454 -33.08 -16.00 40.90
N SER A 455 -33.21 -16.12 42.23
CA SER A 455 -34.50 -16.35 42.89
C SER A 455 -35.36 -15.09 42.97
N LEU A 456 -34.76 -13.91 42.85
CA LEU A 456 -35.43 -12.62 42.99
C LEU A 456 -35.79 -11.98 41.65
N HIS A 457 -35.40 -12.59 40.53
CA HIS A 457 -35.56 -12.05 39.18
C HIS A 457 -34.95 -10.65 39.04
N ILE A 458 -33.77 -10.45 39.65
CA ILE A 458 -33.01 -9.20 39.58
C ILE A 458 -32.41 -9.01 38.17
N LEU A 459 -32.00 -10.11 37.54
CA LEU A 459 -31.45 -10.09 36.19
C LEU A 459 -32.60 -10.08 35.18
N PRO A 460 -32.59 -9.15 34.21
CA PRO A 460 -33.75 -8.87 33.38
C PRO A 460 -33.90 -9.85 32.21
N PHE A 461 -33.83 -11.17 32.45
CA PHE A 461 -34.12 -12.15 31.39
C PHE A 461 -35.60 -12.13 31.02
N ILE A 462 -35.90 -11.98 29.73
CA ILE A 462 -37.27 -11.85 29.22
C ILE A 462 -37.64 -13.13 28.47
N GLU A 463 -38.66 -13.84 28.95
CA GLU A 463 -39.25 -14.96 28.23
C GLU A 463 -39.95 -14.43 26.96
N GLU A 464 -39.87 -15.17 25.84
CA GLU A 464 -40.53 -14.83 24.56
C GLU A 464 -39.97 -13.59 23.81
N GLN A 465 -38.82 -13.04 24.23
CA GLN A 465 -38.10 -11.99 23.50
C GLN A 465 -36.64 -12.36 23.25
N GLU A 466 -36.00 -11.67 22.30
CA GLU A 466 -34.56 -11.75 22.08
C GLU A 466 -33.85 -11.15 23.28
N ASN A 467 -32.98 -11.94 23.92
CA ASN A 467 -32.16 -11.48 25.03
C ASN A 467 -30.78 -11.10 24.49
N SER A 468 -30.02 -10.27 25.21
CA SER A 468 -28.65 -9.94 24.89
C SER A 468 -27.78 -9.98 26.13
N ILE A 469 -26.53 -10.34 25.93
CA ILE A 469 -25.49 -10.25 26.96
C ILE A 469 -24.27 -9.56 26.37
N SER A 470 -23.78 -8.55 27.08
CA SER A 470 -22.64 -7.75 26.66
C SER A 470 -21.54 -7.78 27.71
N ILE A 471 -20.29 -7.87 27.25
CA ILE A 471 -19.09 -7.86 28.10
C ILE A 471 -18.65 -6.41 28.30
N GLN A 472 -18.61 -5.95 29.55
CA GLN A 472 -18.29 -4.55 29.88
C GLN A 472 -16.79 -4.29 30.02
N ASN A 473 -16.01 -5.34 30.27
CA ASN A 473 -14.56 -5.25 30.47
C ASN A 473 -13.78 -6.22 29.53
N PRO A 474 -13.98 -6.16 28.20
CA PRO A 474 -13.46 -7.16 27.25
C PRO A 474 -11.92 -7.33 27.27
N GLN A 475 -11.19 -6.38 27.82
CA GLN A 475 -9.74 -6.43 28.02
C GLN A 475 -9.26 -7.52 29.00
N VAL A 476 -10.13 -8.05 29.86
CA VAL A 476 -9.78 -9.14 30.78
C VAL A 476 -9.64 -10.47 30.04
N LEU A 477 -10.44 -10.64 28.98
CA LEU A 477 -10.37 -11.81 28.11
C LEU A 477 -9.16 -11.71 27.19
N LYS A 478 -8.25 -12.66 27.31
CA LYS A 478 -7.01 -12.68 26.53
C LYS A 478 -6.81 -14.03 25.85
N ASN A 479 -6.41 -14.01 24.59
CA ASN A 479 -5.98 -15.21 23.89
C ASN A 479 -4.52 -15.57 24.22
N VAL A 480 -4.02 -16.68 23.66
CA VAL A 480 -2.66 -17.18 23.91
C VAL A 480 -1.56 -16.19 23.49
N TYR A 481 -1.87 -15.28 22.57
CA TYR A 481 -0.98 -14.24 22.07
C TYR A 481 -1.11 -12.91 22.85
N GLY A 482 -2.01 -12.85 23.84
CA GLY A 482 -2.29 -11.66 24.65
C GLY A 482 -3.19 -10.62 23.98
N ASN A 483 -3.85 -10.97 22.87
CA ASN A 483 -4.87 -10.16 22.21
C ASN A 483 -6.19 -10.27 22.97
N THR A 484 -6.98 -9.20 22.99
CA THR A 484 -8.24 -9.12 23.74
C THR A 484 -9.45 -9.36 22.85
N ILE A 485 -10.65 -9.40 23.44
CA ILE A 485 -11.89 -9.28 22.69
C ILE A 485 -12.06 -7.84 22.21
N ALA A 486 -12.55 -7.66 20.98
CA ALA A 486 -12.80 -6.36 20.40
C ALA A 486 -13.91 -5.61 21.16
N PRO A 487 -13.75 -4.30 21.42
CA PRO A 487 -14.79 -3.51 22.07
C PRO A 487 -16.07 -3.37 21.21
N TYR A 488 -16.04 -3.77 19.95
CA TYR A 488 -17.19 -3.76 19.04
C TYR A 488 -17.75 -5.17 18.74
N TYR A 489 -17.14 -6.24 19.26
CA TYR A 489 -17.66 -7.62 19.25
C TYR A 489 -17.80 -8.15 20.68
N HIS A 490 -18.41 -7.37 21.56
CA HIS A 490 -18.59 -7.70 22.97
C HIS A 490 -20.04 -8.11 23.32
N VAL A 491 -20.95 -8.11 22.34
CA VAL A 491 -22.38 -8.41 22.52
C VAL A 491 -22.75 -9.70 21.81
N SER A 492 -23.51 -10.56 22.49
CA SER A 492 -24.16 -11.75 21.91
C SER A 492 -25.66 -11.68 22.15
N TYR A 493 -26.43 -12.03 21.12
CA TYR A 493 -27.88 -12.13 21.15
C TYR A 493 -28.26 -13.59 21.44
N LEU A 494 -29.04 -13.76 22.49
CA LEU A 494 -29.37 -15.03 23.11
C LEU A 494 -30.75 -15.48 22.68
N GLN A 495 -30.83 -16.71 22.17
CA GLN A 495 -32.10 -17.35 21.82
C GLN A 495 -32.46 -18.44 22.84
N TRP A 496 -33.71 -18.44 23.27
CA TRP A 496 -34.27 -19.50 24.11
C TRP A 496 -34.29 -20.82 23.33
N LYS A 497 -33.76 -21.87 23.96
CA LYS A 497 -33.74 -23.23 23.42
C LYS A 497 -34.65 -24.17 24.19
#